data_AF-A0A8J3DRQ1-F1
#
_entry.id   AF-A0A8J3DRQ1-F1
#
_cell.length_a   1.000
_cell.length_b   1.000
_cell.length_c   1.000
_cell.angle_alpha   90.00
_cell.angle_beta   90.00
_cell.angle_gamma   90.00
#
_symmetry.space_group_name_H-M   'P 1'
#
loop_
_entity.id
_entity.type
_entity.pdbx_description
1 polymer ?
#
loop_
_entity_poly.entity_id
_entity_poly.type
_entity_poly.pdbx_seq_one_letter_code
_entity_poly.pdbx_strand_id
1 'polypeptide(L)' 'MSDEENTGQHEAARQGGHLDPLGTNTEIGRKLKQFYDGIISDQVPDRFMDLLSKLEAADSGRKKD' A
#
# COMPACT_ATOMS: atom_id res chain seq x y z
N MET A 1 -7.03 -44.42 -33.55
CA MET A 1 -7.79 -43.16 -33.42
C MET A 1 -8.53 -43.23 -32.11
N SER A 2 -7.96 -42.58 -31.09
CA SER A 2 -8.66 -41.88 -30.03
C SER A 2 -7.60 -41.25 -29.14
N ASP A 3 -7.33 -40.00 -29.50
CA ASP A 3 -7.21 -38.88 -28.58
C ASP A 3 -5.91 -38.80 -27.77
N GLU A 4 -4.91 -38.32 -28.50
CA GLU A 4 -3.85 -37.46 -28.02
C GLU A 4 -4.39 -36.27 -27.22
N GLU A 5 -3.62 -35.89 -26.20
CA GLU A 5 -3.56 -34.57 -25.56
C GLU A 5 -4.84 -33.91 -25.02
N ASN A 6 -4.92 -33.86 -23.69
CA ASN A 6 -5.25 -32.58 -23.03
C ASN A 6 -4.82 -32.56 -21.55
N THR A 7 -3.52 -32.68 -21.29
CA THR A 7 -2.91 -32.41 -19.97
C THR A 7 -2.26 -31.02 -19.93
N GLY A 8 -2.83 -30.05 -20.65
CA GLY A 8 -2.41 -28.63 -20.64
C GLY A 8 -3.31 -27.70 -19.81
N GLN A 9 -4.40 -28.18 -19.23
CA GLN A 9 -5.42 -27.30 -18.61
C GLN A 9 -5.22 -26.99 -17.12
N HIS A 10 -4.13 -27.46 -16.50
CA HIS A 10 -3.83 -27.12 -15.10
C HIS A 10 -2.81 -25.98 -14.90
N GLU A 11 -2.31 -25.36 -15.98
CA GLU A 11 -1.36 -24.25 -15.87
C GLU A 11 -1.93 -22.87 -16.21
N ALA A 12 -3.22 -22.78 -16.58
CA ALA A 12 -3.93 -21.50 -16.72
C ALA A 12 -4.54 -20.98 -15.40
N ALA A 13 -4.42 -21.72 -14.29
CA ALA A 13 -4.84 -21.27 -12.97
C ALA A 13 -3.82 -20.31 -12.29
N ARG A 14 -2.71 -19.98 -12.97
CA ARG A 14 -1.62 -19.16 -12.41
C ARG A 14 -1.59 -17.72 -12.94
N GLN A 15 -2.58 -17.29 -13.72
CA GLN A 15 -2.63 -15.94 -14.27
C GLN A 15 -4.07 -15.37 -14.27
N GLY A 16 -4.82 -15.58 -13.18
CA GLY A 16 -6.00 -14.80 -12.85
C GLY A 16 -5.58 -13.65 -11.95
N GLY A 17 -5.81 -12.42 -12.39
CA GLY A 17 -5.21 -11.19 -11.87
C GLY A 17 -5.15 -11.09 -10.35
N HIS A 18 -4.05 -10.50 -9.88
CA HIS A 18 -3.88 -9.83 -8.58
C HIS A 18 -5.13 -9.98 -7.71
N LEU A 19 -5.23 -11.11 -6.98
CA LEU A 19 -6.31 -11.33 -6.02
C LEU A 19 -6.36 -10.07 -5.20
N ASP A 20 -7.43 -9.28 -5.36
CA ASP A 20 -7.55 -8.03 -4.62
C ASP A 20 -7.31 -8.38 -3.16
N PRO A 21 -6.29 -7.80 -2.51
CA PRO A 21 -5.90 -8.20 -1.15
C PRO A 21 -7.06 -8.07 -0.16
N LEU A 22 -8.13 -7.37 -0.54
CA LEU A 22 -9.32 -7.15 0.25
C LEU A 22 -10.51 -8.04 -0.16
N GLY A 23 -10.41 -8.82 -1.25
CA GLY A 23 -11.43 -9.77 -1.69
C GLY A 23 -12.81 -9.12 -1.83
N THR A 24 -13.80 -9.56 -1.07
CA THR A 24 -15.15 -8.96 -1.06
C THR A 24 -15.18 -7.49 -0.59
N ASN A 25 -14.12 -7.03 0.10
CA ASN A 25 -13.97 -5.66 0.59
C ASN A 25 -13.22 -4.74 -0.39
N THR A 26 -12.96 -5.18 -1.62
CA THR A 26 -12.33 -4.39 -2.70
C THR A 26 -12.91 -2.97 -2.81
N GLU A 27 -14.24 -2.85 -2.84
CA GLU A 27 -14.93 -1.56 -2.97
C GLU A 27 -14.73 -0.65 -1.74
N ILE A 28 -14.63 -1.24 -0.55
CA ILE A 28 -14.37 -0.51 0.69
C ILE A 28 -12.93 0.02 0.67
N GLY A 29 -11.96 -0.82 0.28
CA GLY A 29 -10.57 -0.42 0.12
C GLY A 29 -10.37 0.69 -0.89
N ARG A 30 -11.04 0.59 -2.05
CA ARG A 30 -10.99 1.62 -3.09
C ARG A 30 -11.52 2.96 -2.57
N LYS A 31 -12.65 2.96 -1.85
CA LYS A 31 -13.23 4.18 -1.26
C LYS A 31 -12.35 4.79 -0.18
N LEU A 32 -11.75 3.97 0.69
CA LEU A 32 -10.79 4.44 1.69
C LEU A 32 -9.59 5.08 1.02
N LYS A 33 -9.01 4.42 0.01
CA LYS A 33 -7.90 4.98 -0.77
C LYS A 33 -8.27 6.32 -1.39
N GLN A 34 -9.41 6.41 -2.10
CA GLN A 34 -9.88 7.68 -2.68
C GLN A 34 -10.04 8.78 -1.63
N PHE A 35 -10.55 8.45 -0.43
CA PHE A 35 -10.73 9.40 0.66
C PHE A 35 -9.39 9.90 1.23
N TYR A 36 -8.43 8.99 1.44
CA TYR A 36 -7.11 9.34 1.97
C TYR A 36 -6.21 10.00 0.94
N ASP A 37 -6.32 9.64 -0.35
CA ASP A 37 -5.56 10.27 -1.44
C ASP A 37 -5.86 11.78 -1.50
N GLY A 38 -7.10 12.19 -1.22
CA GLY A 38 -7.47 13.61 -1.11
C GLY A 38 -6.81 14.32 0.08
N ILE A 39 -6.77 13.66 1.25
CA ILE A 39 -6.20 14.22 2.49
C ILE A 39 -4.67 14.30 2.42
N ILE A 40 -4.03 13.32 1.77
CA ILE A 40 -2.57 13.28 1.59
C ILE A 40 -2.12 14.33 0.55
N SER A 41 -3.01 14.74 -0.36
CA SER A 41 -2.70 15.80 -1.32
C SER A 41 -2.59 17.18 -0.69
N ASP A 42 -3.14 17.36 0.51
CA ASP A 42 -3.03 18.60 1.25
C ASP A 42 -1.59 18.81 1.75
N GLN A 43 -1.14 20.06 1.67
CA GLN A 43 0.19 20.46 2.11
C GLN A 43 0.41 20.07 3.57
N VAL A 44 1.55 19.42 3.87
CA VAL A 44 1.91 19.04 5.23
C VAL A 44 2.00 20.31 6.10
N PRO A 45 1.22 20.41 7.20
CA PRO A 45 1.23 21.59 8.06
C PRO A 45 2.60 21.93 8.66
N ASP A 46 2.91 23.24 8.75
CA ASP A 46 4.17 23.77 9.32
C ASP A 46 4.45 23.28 10.76
N ARG A 47 3.40 22.99 11.52
CA ARG A 47 3.50 22.42 12.88
C ARG A 47 4.26 21.10 12.92
N PHE A 48 4.20 20.29 11.86
CA PHE A 48 4.99 19.06 11.78
C PHE A 48 6.48 19.37 11.59
N MET A 49 6.82 20.38 10.78
CA MET A 49 8.20 20.82 10.62
C MET A 49 8.76 21.36 11.95
N ASP A 50 7.99 22.16 12.68
CA ASP A 50 8.37 22.65 14.01
C ASP A 50 8.67 21.51 15.00
N LEU A 51 7.85 20.45 14.97
CA LEU A 51 8.03 19.27 15.82
C LEU A 51 9.26 18.46 15.41
N LEU A 52 9.50 18.29 14.10
CA LEU A 52 10.70 17.63 13.59
C LEU A 52 11.97 18.39 13.98
N SER A 53 11.99 19.73 13.85
CA SER A 53 13.12 20.55 14.29
C SER A 53 13.37 20.46 15.80
N LYS A 54 12.30 20.45 16.61
CA LYS A 54 12.42 20.25 18.07
C LYS A 54 12.95 18.86 18.42
N LEU A 55 12.54 17.83 17.69
CA LEU A 55 13.03 16.47 17.88
C LEU A 55 14.52 16.38 17.55
N GLU A 56 14.94 16.95 16.42
CA GLU A 56 16.34 17.00 16.00
C GLU A 56 17.22 17.74 17.02
N ALA A 57 16.76 18.88 17.52
CA ALA A 57 17.45 19.64 18.57
C ALA A 57 17.57 18.85 19.89
N ALA A 58 16.52 18.10 20.26
CA ALA A 58 16.53 17.27 21.46
C ALA A 58 17.47 16.07 21.33
N ASP A 59 17.52 15.41 20.15
CA ASP A 59 18.39 14.26 19.91
C ASP A 59 19.86 14.66 19.77
N SER A 60 20.15 15.83 19.18
CA SER A 60 21.51 16.39 19.13
C SER A 60 22.01 16.86 20.50
N GLY A 61 21.10 17.31 21.39
CA GLY A 61 21.41 17.56 22.80
C GLY A 61 21.70 16.29 23.61
N ARG A 62 21.03 15.17 23.31
CA ARG A 62 21.23 13.88 23.98
C ARG A 62 22.49 13.11 23.54
N LYS A 63 23.11 13.46 22.41
CA LYS A 63 24.38 12.85 21.94
C LYS A 63 25.64 13.47 22.58
N LYS A 64 25.50 14.31 23.61
CA LYS A 64 26.61 14.99 24.29
C LYS A 64 26.81 14.53 25.75
N ASP A 65 26.33 13.33 26.10
CA ASP A 65 26.64 12.66 27.36
C ASP A 65 27.35 11.32 27.10
#